data_AF-A0A8H2K326-F1
#
_entry.id   AF-A0A8H2K326-F1
#
_cell.length_a   1.000
_cell.length_b   1.000
_cell.length_c   1.000
_cell.angle_alpha   90.00
_cell.angle_beta   90.00
_cell.angle_gamma   90.00
#
_symmetry.space_group_name_H-M   'P 1'
#
loop_
_entity.id
_entity.type
_entity.pdbx_description
1 polymer ?
#
loop_
_entity_poly.entity_id
_entity_poly.type
_entity_poly.pdbx_seq_one_letter_code
_entity_poly.pdbx_strand_id
1 'polypeptide(L)'
;MTNTRRDNFSKPVVRALRERVNNLCSNPDCGKQTIEPQKATLDKINLTGTAAHICAASVGGPRYDETMSQQERKSIENGIWLCNHCARKIDIEPDAYSVELLKEWKNKAELKLLANSNSPLYAESEFQKEAQLRVLESHRSGQSFIGVANSSLNTISKIVQEELRILDPRLNISCDYINSTTHYRIDVAEDSEESVKINFKPNSAEEFTKKYTKLIEGGETFEIDVDAISSNSEALNVIFPSQIKDGKLYVKKNSDLRGELEFFDEKENLILSGNSEVVYGEKSHSLEITKFEGLMTIKYKNSPIKIGEPNKIHFEISIHLKNWDDIPVERLTYFNQIKRVYKLLAECNQLKVRLSVNGIEISSVITENFQKDWINSMYILLEYVENARKISEKLKVDVLFRSDFPLNNTEINNSYEIVELLANKSHEKKFSAFSNFIPNNEKQELDAIFAQEDYEIIILENRKLSNFILLDTKVKSTKIYIKTTIINPLFEVVEKTKNKEGRIEYKYKVLPKDETSYLNREVSLEAFNLQKN
;
A
#
# COMPACT_ATOMS: atom_id res chain seq x y z
N MET A 1 12.76 -30.98 74.94
CA MET A 1 13.28 -30.42 73.68
C MET A 1 14.08 -31.51 72.98
N THR A 2 13.44 -32.30 72.12
CA THR A 2 14.09 -33.40 71.40
C THR A 2 14.94 -32.82 70.27
N ASN A 3 16.25 -33.07 70.35
CA ASN A 3 17.25 -32.65 69.38
C ASN A 3 17.05 -33.45 68.08
N THR A 4 16.16 -32.99 67.18
CA THR A 4 15.88 -33.67 65.91
C THR A 4 17.07 -33.48 64.97
N ARG A 5 17.90 -34.51 64.90
CA ARG A 5 19.11 -34.59 64.08
C ARG A 5 18.71 -34.51 62.60
N ARG A 6 18.77 -33.32 62.00
CA ARG A 6 18.54 -33.11 60.56
C ARG A 6 19.50 -33.99 59.75
N ASP A 7 18.95 -34.80 58.84
CA ASP A 7 19.69 -35.73 58.01
C ASP A 7 20.40 -35.03 56.84
N ASN A 8 21.36 -34.15 57.15
CA ASN A 8 22.08 -33.38 56.15
C ASN A 8 22.97 -34.25 55.24
N PHE A 9 23.05 -33.86 53.96
CA PHE A 9 24.01 -34.40 53.01
C PHE A 9 25.46 -34.25 53.50
N SER A 10 26.29 -35.24 53.18
CA SER A 10 27.74 -35.16 53.40
C SER A 10 28.37 -34.16 52.41
N LYS A 11 29.54 -33.59 52.75
CA LYS A 11 30.26 -32.70 51.84
C LYS A 11 30.54 -33.32 50.45
N PRO A 12 30.92 -34.62 50.34
CA PRO A 12 31.04 -35.29 49.05
C PRO A 12 29.74 -35.32 48.24
N VAL A 13 28.59 -35.58 48.89
CA VAL A 13 27.28 -35.62 48.20
C VAL A 13 26.90 -34.23 47.69
N VAL A 14 27.07 -33.19 48.50
CA VAL A 14 26.84 -31.80 48.10
C VAL A 14 27.70 -31.42 46.88
N ARG A 15 28.98 -31.81 46.91
CA ARG A 15 29.91 -31.57 45.80
C ARG A 15 29.46 -32.29 44.53
N ALA A 16 29.10 -33.57 44.63
CA ALA A 16 28.65 -34.37 43.51
C ALA A 16 27.36 -33.80 42.88
N LEU A 17 26.37 -33.42 43.70
CA LEU A 17 25.13 -32.79 43.21
C LEU A 17 25.41 -31.53 42.38
N ARG A 18 26.33 -30.69 42.86
CA ARG A 18 26.74 -29.47 42.18
C ARG A 18 27.48 -29.74 40.87
N GLU A 19 28.44 -30.66 40.89
CA GLU A 19 29.32 -30.92 39.73
C GLU A 19 28.60 -31.65 38.60
N ARG A 20 27.63 -32.52 38.91
CA ARG A 20 26.79 -33.22 37.93
C ARG A 20 25.89 -32.31 37.09
N VAL A 21 25.74 -31.04 37.48
CA VAL A 21 24.97 -30.03 36.75
C VAL A 21 25.83 -28.80 36.43
N ASN A 22 27.15 -28.95 36.45
CA ASN A 22 28.13 -27.89 36.16
C ASN A 22 27.92 -26.60 36.98
N ASN A 23 27.55 -26.73 38.26
CA ASN A 23 27.27 -25.62 39.15
C ASN A 23 26.09 -24.73 38.68
N LEU A 24 25.18 -25.22 37.84
CA LEU A 24 23.98 -24.52 37.41
C LEU A 24 22.77 -24.95 38.24
N CYS A 25 21.81 -24.04 38.45
CA CYS A 25 20.54 -24.38 39.08
C CYS A 25 19.77 -25.41 38.24
N SER A 26 19.33 -26.51 38.84
CA SER A 26 18.57 -27.57 38.14
C SER A 26 17.13 -27.19 37.78
N ASN A 27 16.60 -26.03 38.22
CA ASN A 27 15.30 -25.55 37.76
C ASN A 27 15.37 -25.19 36.25
N PRO A 28 14.57 -25.82 35.38
CA PRO A 28 14.59 -25.62 33.93
C PRO A 28 14.46 -24.15 33.49
N ASP A 29 13.66 -23.36 34.20
CA ASP A 29 13.40 -21.95 33.87
C ASP A 29 14.45 -21.00 34.47
N CYS A 30 15.34 -21.51 35.33
CA CYS A 30 16.32 -20.69 36.03
C CYS A 30 17.72 -20.82 35.42
N GLY A 31 18.29 -22.02 35.41
CA GLY A 31 19.62 -22.30 34.83
C GLY A 31 20.80 -21.46 35.36
N LYS A 32 20.63 -20.64 36.42
CA LYS A 32 21.64 -19.68 36.87
C LYS A 32 22.91 -20.36 37.37
N GLN A 33 24.06 -19.77 37.05
CA GLN A 33 25.34 -20.13 37.65
C GLN A 33 25.32 -19.85 39.15
N THR A 34 25.86 -20.80 39.93
CA THR A 34 25.82 -20.77 41.40
C THR A 34 27.20 -20.67 42.04
N ILE A 35 28.23 -20.39 41.25
CA ILE A 35 29.62 -20.27 41.68
C ILE A 35 30.25 -19.06 41.02
N GLU A 36 31.01 -18.27 41.78
CA GLU A 36 31.80 -17.15 41.25
C GLU A 36 33.12 -17.02 42.03
N PRO A 37 34.19 -16.47 41.43
CA PRO A 37 35.41 -16.16 42.15
C PRO A 37 35.17 -15.08 43.20
N GLN A 38 35.79 -15.21 44.38
CA GLN A 38 35.71 -14.15 45.38
C GLN A 38 36.65 -13.00 45.00
N LYS A 39 36.10 -11.79 44.80
CA LYS A 39 36.89 -10.60 44.37
C LYS A 39 38.09 -10.28 45.27
N ALA A 40 37.97 -10.50 46.57
CA ALA A 40 38.97 -10.11 47.57
C ALA A 40 40.02 -11.20 47.85
N THR A 41 39.78 -12.46 47.47
CA THR A 41 40.67 -13.59 47.81
C THR A 41 40.80 -14.54 46.64
N LEU A 42 42.02 -14.69 46.11
CA LEU A 42 42.30 -15.41 44.85
C LEU A 42 41.96 -16.92 44.89
N ASP A 43 42.08 -17.57 46.05
CA ASP A 43 41.89 -19.01 46.24
C ASP A 43 40.48 -19.39 46.70
N LYS A 44 39.55 -18.43 46.77
CA LYS A 44 38.18 -18.65 47.27
C LYS A 44 37.12 -18.39 46.23
N ILE A 45 35.99 -19.05 46.43
CA ILE A 45 34.77 -18.93 45.62
C ILE A 45 33.61 -18.46 46.50
N ASN A 46 32.68 -17.72 45.92
CA ASN A 46 31.35 -17.57 46.50
C ASN A 46 30.45 -18.66 45.90
N LEU A 47 29.76 -19.39 46.76
CA LEU A 47 28.78 -20.40 46.38
C LEU A 47 27.39 -19.87 46.70
N THR A 48 26.59 -19.61 45.66
CA THR A 48 25.22 -19.06 45.77
C THR A 48 24.14 -20.11 45.52
N GLY A 49 24.55 -21.38 45.47
CA GLY A 49 23.68 -22.55 45.37
C GLY A 49 23.76 -23.44 46.61
N THR A 50 22.77 -24.32 46.73
CA THR A 50 22.62 -25.25 47.84
C THR A 50 22.09 -26.60 47.34
N ALA A 51 22.48 -27.67 48.04
CA ALA A 51 21.87 -28.98 47.89
C ALA A 51 20.53 -28.99 48.64
N ALA A 52 19.43 -28.94 47.90
CA ALA A 52 18.09 -29.07 48.43
C ALA A 52 17.70 -30.54 48.50
N HIS A 53 16.89 -30.90 49.51
CA HIS A 53 16.33 -32.25 49.59
C HIS A 53 15.03 -32.29 48.78
N ILE A 54 14.85 -33.34 47.98
CA ILE A 54 13.61 -33.59 47.25
C ILE A 54 12.52 -33.98 48.27
N CYS A 55 12.80 -34.97 49.11
CA CYS A 55 12.02 -35.31 50.31
C CYS A 55 12.75 -34.83 51.57
N ALA A 56 12.08 -34.14 52.49
CA ALA A 56 12.73 -33.44 53.60
C ALA A 56 13.65 -34.30 54.48
N ALA A 57 14.74 -33.67 54.93
CA ALA A 57 15.75 -34.24 55.84
C ALA A 57 15.30 -34.42 57.30
N SER A 58 14.12 -33.90 57.65
CA SER A 58 13.59 -33.89 59.01
C SER A 58 12.10 -34.13 59.00
N VAL A 59 11.61 -34.86 60.00
CA VAL A 59 10.18 -35.09 60.24
C VAL A 59 9.44 -33.75 60.22
N GLY A 60 8.33 -33.69 59.46
CA GLY A 60 7.49 -32.49 59.33
C GLY A 60 8.04 -31.41 58.39
N GLY A 61 9.13 -31.66 57.67
CA GLY A 61 9.60 -30.78 56.61
C GLY A 61 8.83 -30.93 55.28
N PRO A 62 9.07 -30.06 54.29
CA PRO A 62 8.43 -30.11 52.98
C PRO A 62 8.62 -31.48 52.30
N ARG A 63 7.52 -32.10 51.85
CA ARG A 63 7.54 -33.44 51.20
C ARG A 63 8.24 -34.52 52.04
N TYR A 64 8.12 -34.47 53.38
CA TYR A 64 8.69 -35.51 54.23
C TYR A 64 8.04 -36.86 53.95
N ASP A 65 8.86 -37.89 53.69
CA ASP A 65 8.42 -39.27 53.51
C ASP A 65 8.89 -40.10 54.72
N GLU A 66 7.92 -40.64 55.46
CA GLU A 66 8.15 -41.45 56.65
C GLU A 66 8.73 -42.83 56.35
N THR A 67 8.54 -43.32 55.12
CA THR A 67 9.04 -44.63 54.68
C THR A 67 10.53 -44.60 54.32
N MET A 68 11.08 -43.41 54.07
CA MET A 68 12.51 -43.26 53.78
C MET A 68 13.37 -43.50 55.02
N SER A 69 14.42 -44.30 54.86
CA SER A 69 15.48 -44.45 55.83
C SER A 69 16.36 -43.20 55.93
N GLN A 70 17.15 -43.11 57.00
CA GLN A 70 18.16 -42.06 57.15
C GLN A 70 19.22 -42.10 56.04
N GLN A 71 19.54 -43.28 55.50
CA GLN A 71 20.50 -43.42 54.41
C GLN A 71 19.94 -42.87 53.10
N GLU A 72 18.67 -43.18 52.80
CA GLU A 72 17.97 -42.67 51.61
C GLU A 72 17.79 -41.15 51.69
N ARG A 73 17.43 -40.59 52.85
CA ARG A 73 17.33 -39.13 53.02
C ARG A 73 18.63 -38.39 52.73
N LYS A 74 19.77 -39.01 53.03
CA LYS A 74 21.14 -38.47 52.78
C LYS A 74 21.71 -38.87 51.42
N SER A 75 20.99 -39.69 50.64
CA SER A 75 21.44 -40.17 49.34
C SER A 75 21.48 -39.03 48.32
N ILE A 76 22.40 -39.14 47.36
CA ILE A 76 22.45 -38.24 46.21
C ILE A 76 21.15 -38.30 45.37
N GLU A 77 20.44 -39.43 45.41
CA GLU A 77 19.15 -39.62 44.73
C GLU A 77 18.06 -38.70 45.29
N ASN A 78 18.12 -38.39 46.59
CA ASN A 78 17.20 -37.47 47.25
C ASN A 78 17.65 -35.99 47.18
N GLY A 79 18.76 -35.70 46.50
CA GLY A 79 19.32 -34.35 46.40
C GLY A 79 19.12 -33.71 45.03
N ILE A 80 18.88 -32.40 45.02
CA ILE A 80 18.91 -31.57 43.81
C ILE A 80 19.72 -30.31 44.07
N TRP A 81 20.50 -29.86 43.09
CA TRP A 81 21.31 -28.64 43.20
C TRP A 81 20.52 -27.43 42.69
N LEU A 82 20.29 -26.44 43.54
CA LEU A 82 19.50 -25.24 43.20
C LEU A 82 20.21 -23.97 43.64
N CYS A 83 19.94 -22.85 42.97
CA CYS A 83 20.30 -21.54 43.51
C CYS A 83 19.51 -21.28 44.80
N ASN A 84 20.03 -20.43 45.69
CA ASN A 84 19.38 -20.14 46.98
C ASN A 84 17.92 -19.68 46.84
N HIS A 85 17.59 -18.96 45.76
CA HIS A 85 16.23 -18.51 45.48
C HIS A 85 15.29 -19.69 45.14
N CYS A 86 15.66 -20.54 44.18
CA CYS A 86 14.84 -21.68 43.80
C CYS A 86 14.72 -22.72 44.93
N ALA A 87 15.80 -22.96 45.68
CA ALA A 87 15.77 -23.83 46.85
C ALA A 87 14.75 -23.36 47.89
N ARG A 88 14.71 -22.05 48.17
CA ARG A 88 13.70 -21.46 49.07
C ARG A 88 12.29 -21.58 48.50
N LYS A 89 12.12 -21.35 47.19
CA LYS A 89 10.82 -21.38 46.51
C LYS A 89 10.15 -22.75 46.65
N ILE A 90 10.88 -23.83 46.35
CA ILE A 90 10.33 -25.19 46.41
C ILE A 90 9.95 -25.63 47.83
N ASP A 91 10.56 -25.05 48.86
CA ASP A 91 10.25 -25.37 50.26
C ASP A 91 9.03 -24.58 50.79
N ILE A 92 8.75 -23.39 50.23
CA ILE A 92 7.59 -22.57 50.61
C ILE A 92 6.29 -23.11 49.99
N GLU A 93 6.37 -23.67 48.77
CA GLU A 93 5.20 -24.13 48.01
C GLU A 93 5.30 -25.64 47.67
N PRO A 94 5.27 -26.54 48.66
CA PRO A 94 5.52 -27.96 48.42
C PRO A 94 4.51 -28.63 47.49
N ASP A 95 3.26 -28.16 47.47
CA ASP A 95 2.19 -28.70 46.62
C ASP A 95 2.39 -28.36 45.13
N ALA A 96 2.97 -27.19 44.84
CA ALA A 96 3.30 -26.77 43.47
C ALA A 96 4.59 -27.44 42.95
N TYR A 97 5.42 -27.96 43.86
CA TYR A 97 6.72 -28.55 43.57
C TYR A 97 6.82 -29.97 44.12
N SER A 98 6.12 -30.91 43.48
CA SER A 98 6.05 -32.32 43.93
C SER A 98 7.40 -33.05 43.83
N VAL A 99 7.48 -34.22 44.48
CA VAL A 99 8.67 -35.09 44.45
C VAL A 99 8.99 -35.51 43.02
N GLU A 100 7.98 -35.85 42.23
CA GLU A 100 8.09 -36.28 40.84
C GLU A 100 8.66 -35.16 39.98
N LEU A 101 8.13 -33.94 40.12
CA LEU A 101 8.60 -32.77 39.38
C LEU A 101 10.06 -32.45 39.69
N LEU A 102 10.46 -32.50 40.97
CA LEU A 102 11.85 -32.23 41.36
C LEU A 102 12.82 -33.33 40.89
N LYS A 103 12.39 -34.60 40.86
CA LYS A 103 13.15 -35.68 40.22
C LYS A 103 13.29 -35.45 38.72
N GLU A 104 12.23 -34.99 38.05
CA GLU A 104 12.26 -34.63 36.64
C GLU A 104 13.24 -33.49 36.37
N TRP A 105 13.22 -32.42 37.18
CA TRP A 105 14.17 -31.30 37.08
C TRP A 105 15.62 -31.76 37.24
N LYS A 106 15.90 -32.59 38.24
CA LYS A 106 17.22 -33.20 38.45
C LYS A 106 17.66 -33.96 37.19
N ASN A 107 16.81 -34.86 36.68
CA ASN A 107 17.12 -35.68 35.51
C ASN A 107 17.34 -34.83 34.25
N LYS A 108 16.46 -33.85 33.98
CA LYS A 108 16.60 -32.92 32.86
C LYS A 108 17.91 -32.13 32.92
N ALA A 109 18.29 -31.64 34.11
CA ALA A 109 19.53 -30.89 34.28
C ALA A 109 20.77 -31.75 34.01
N GLU A 110 20.81 -33.00 34.49
CA GLU A 110 21.92 -33.92 34.26
C GLU A 110 21.99 -34.37 32.79
N LEU A 111 20.85 -34.69 32.16
CA LEU A 111 20.78 -35.02 30.73
C LEU A 111 21.21 -33.85 29.84
N LYS A 112 20.82 -32.62 30.21
CA LYS A 112 21.24 -31.40 29.49
C LYS A 112 22.76 -31.24 29.54
N LEU A 113 23.41 -31.53 30.67
CA LEU A 113 24.87 -31.48 30.74
C LEU A 113 25.52 -32.57 29.88
N LEU A 114 24.98 -33.79 29.90
CA LEU A 114 25.48 -34.90 29.07
C LEU A 114 25.35 -34.58 27.57
N ALA A 115 24.22 -34.04 27.14
CA ALA A 115 23.98 -33.64 25.75
C ALA A 115 24.93 -32.54 25.26
N ASN A 116 25.44 -31.71 26.18
CA ASN A 116 26.37 -30.61 25.89
C ASN A 116 27.82 -30.93 26.31
N SER A 117 28.15 -32.22 26.49
CA SER A 117 29.49 -32.64 26.90
C SER A 117 30.54 -32.20 25.87
N ASN A 118 31.64 -31.59 26.35
CA ASN A 118 32.70 -30.99 25.53
C ASN A 118 32.24 -29.88 24.55
N SER A 119 31.04 -29.35 24.71
CA SER A 119 30.57 -28.18 23.96
C SER A 119 30.91 -26.87 24.68
N PRO A 120 31.25 -25.80 23.95
CA PRO A 120 31.41 -24.48 24.55
C PRO A 120 30.09 -24.00 25.17
N LEU A 121 30.17 -23.41 26.37
CA LEU A 121 29.07 -22.70 27.00
C LEU A 121 29.14 -21.25 26.55
N TYR A 122 28.06 -20.74 25.95
CA TYR A 122 27.94 -19.33 25.61
C TYR A 122 27.04 -18.64 26.62
N ALA A 123 27.49 -17.51 27.18
CA ALA A 123 26.57 -16.59 27.82
C ALA A 123 25.64 -15.98 26.75
N GLU A 124 24.41 -15.61 27.12
CA GLU A 124 23.48 -14.92 26.21
C GLU A 124 24.14 -13.72 25.52
N SER A 125 24.91 -12.93 26.26
CA SER A 125 25.66 -11.80 25.73
C SER A 125 26.74 -12.19 24.71
N GLU A 126 27.33 -13.38 24.85
CA GLU A 126 28.33 -13.90 23.90
C GLU A 126 27.67 -14.43 22.64
N PHE A 127 26.51 -15.08 22.75
CA PHE A 127 25.71 -15.47 21.59
C PHE A 127 25.28 -14.26 20.76
N GLN A 128 24.79 -13.20 21.41
CA GLN A 128 24.43 -11.94 20.75
C GLN A 128 25.64 -11.29 20.07
N LYS A 129 26.81 -11.31 20.73
CA LYS A 129 28.06 -10.78 20.17
C LYS A 129 28.58 -11.62 19.00
N GLU A 130 28.46 -12.93 19.05
CA GLU A 130 28.84 -13.86 17.98
C GLU A 130 27.97 -13.67 16.75
N ALA A 131 26.66 -13.49 16.92
CA ALA A 131 25.75 -13.15 15.82
C ALA A 131 26.15 -11.83 15.14
N GLN A 132 26.51 -10.81 15.93
CA GLN A 132 27.02 -9.53 15.42
C GLN A 132 28.38 -9.67 14.73
N LEU A 133 29.28 -10.50 15.27
CA LEU A 133 30.61 -10.75 14.69
C LEU A 133 30.51 -11.49 13.35
N ARG A 134 29.61 -12.47 13.22
CA ARG A 134 29.38 -13.16 11.94
C ARG A 134 28.88 -12.24 10.84
N VAL A 135 28.06 -11.24 11.19
CA VAL A 135 27.65 -10.15 10.27
C VAL A 135 28.85 -9.29 9.86
N LEU A 136 29.77 -8.99 10.77
CA LEU A 136 30.99 -8.23 10.45
C LEU A 136 32.01 -9.04 9.65
N GLU A 137 32.13 -10.34 9.92
CA GLU A 137 33.01 -11.26 9.19
C GLU A 137 32.52 -11.52 7.75
N SER A 138 31.21 -11.45 7.49
CA SER A 138 30.66 -11.52 6.14
C SER A 138 31.21 -10.38 5.26
N HIS A 139 31.29 -9.16 5.81
CA HIS A 139 31.89 -8.01 5.12
C HIS A 139 33.38 -8.20 4.82
N ARG A 140 34.12 -8.91 5.67
CA ARG A 140 35.57 -9.16 5.47
C ARG A 140 35.87 -10.30 4.49
N SER A 141 34.97 -11.29 4.39
CA SER A 141 35.12 -12.49 3.55
C SER A 141 34.50 -12.34 2.16
N GLY A 142 33.86 -11.21 1.86
CA GLY A 142 33.19 -10.97 0.57
C GLY A 142 31.83 -11.68 0.44
N GLN A 143 31.34 -12.32 1.51
CA GLN A 143 30.00 -12.86 1.55
C GLN A 143 28.99 -11.72 1.73
N SER A 144 27.96 -11.69 0.88
CA SER A 144 26.86 -10.75 1.06
C SER A 144 26.23 -10.94 2.43
N PHE A 145 25.95 -9.85 3.13
CA PHE A 145 25.18 -9.83 4.38
C PHE A 145 23.90 -10.68 4.28
N ILE A 146 23.24 -10.63 3.12
CA ILE A 146 22.05 -11.42 2.81
C ILE A 146 22.33 -12.92 2.87
N GLY A 147 23.50 -13.38 2.42
CA GLY A 147 23.89 -14.79 2.46
C GLY A 147 24.05 -15.34 3.88
N VAL A 148 24.71 -14.57 4.77
CA VAL A 148 24.91 -14.97 6.17
C VAL A 148 23.60 -14.88 6.96
N ALA A 149 22.82 -13.83 6.75
CA ALA A 149 21.48 -13.70 7.32
C ALA A 149 20.57 -14.88 6.90
N ASN A 150 20.54 -15.20 5.61
CA ASN A 150 19.76 -16.33 5.08
C ASN A 150 20.21 -17.68 5.67
N SER A 151 21.52 -17.92 5.86
CA SER A 151 21.97 -19.17 6.49
C SER A 151 21.48 -19.31 7.94
N SER A 152 21.47 -18.21 8.70
CA SER A 152 21.01 -18.22 10.10
C SER A 152 19.49 -18.39 10.16
N LEU A 153 18.75 -17.70 9.29
CA LEU A 153 17.30 -17.85 9.14
C LEU A 153 16.92 -19.27 8.74
N ASN A 154 17.67 -19.90 7.82
CA ASN A 154 17.44 -21.28 7.41
C ASN A 154 17.63 -22.27 8.58
N THR A 155 18.64 -22.06 9.43
CA THR A 155 18.83 -22.89 10.63
C THR A 155 17.66 -22.74 11.60
N ILE A 156 17.23 -21.50 11.87
CA ILE A 156 16.07 -21.23 12.72
C ILE A 156 14.80 -21.87 12.14
N SER A 157 14.56 -21.70 10.84
CA SER A 157 13.41 -22.27 10.14
C SER A 157 13.36 -23.80 10.28
N LYS A 158 14.50 -24.49 10.12
CA LYS A 158 14.59 -25.95 10.33
C LYS A 158 14.27 -26.37 11.76
N ILE A 159 14.75 -25.62 12.76
CA ILE A 159 14.47 -25.92 14.17
C ILE A 159 12.97 -25.76 14.44
N VAL A 160 12.37 -24.65 13.98
CA VAL A 160 10.93 -24.41 14.12
C VAL A 160 10.11 -25.51 13.44
N GLN A 161 10.53 -25.93 12.24
CA GLN A 161 9.87 -27.03 11.53
C GLN A 161 9.91 -28.35 12.32
N GLU A 162 11.05 -28.69 12.93
CA GLU A 162 11.18 -29.93 13.72
C GLU A 162 10.31 -29.87 14.98
N GLU A 163 10.32 -28.75 15.71
CA GLU A 163 9.48 -28.57 16.91
C GLU A 163 7.98 -28.64 16.57
N LEU A 164 7.55 -28.00 15.48
CA LEU A 164 6.15 -28.08 15.03
C LEU A 164 5.76 -29.50 14.60
N ARG A 165 6.69 -30.25 14.00
CA ARG A 165 6.46 -31.66 13.64
C ARG A 165 6.33 -32.56 14.85
N ILE A 166 7.05 -32.28 15.95
CA ILE A 166 6.87 -32.98 17.23
C ILE A 166 5.46 -32.73 17.78
N LEU A 167 4.95 -31.50 17.67
CA LEU A 167 3.61 -31.14 18.15
C LEU A 167 2.48 -31.76 17.31
N ASP A 168 2.64 -31.89 16.00
CA ASP A 168 1.70 -32.64 15.16
C ASP A 168 2.41 -33.29 13.96
N PRO A 169 2.70 -34.61 14.02
CA PRO A 169 3.45 -35.31 12.98
C PRO A 169 2.69 -35.43 11.65
N ARG A 170 1.38 -35.13 11.62
CA ARG A 170 0.57 -35.16 10.40
C ARG A 170 0.87 -33.99 9.46
N LEU A 171 1.57 -32.95 9.94
CA LEU A 171 1.83 -31.73 9.20
C LEU A 171 3.34 -31.51 8.99
N ASN A 172 3.69 -31.06 7.80
CA ASN A 172 4.99 -30.48 7.48
C ASN A 172 4.83 -28.97 7.38
N ILE A 173 5.26 -28.23 8.41
CA ILE A 173 5.15 -26.78 8.44
C ILE A 173 6.52 -26.15 8.24
N SER A 174 6.72 -25.42 7.14
CA SER A 174 7.91 -24.60 6.92
C SER A 174 7.60 -23.11 7.15
N CYS A 175 8.64 -22.35 7.49
CA CYS A 175 8.52 -20.94 7.85
C CYS A 175 9.56 -20.11 7.11
N ASP A 176 9.11 -19.09 6.38
CA ASP A 176 9.96 -18.15 5.65
C ASP A 176 9.69 -16.71 6.13
N TYR A 177 10.72 -15.87 6.17
CA TYR A 177 10.57 -14.46 6.53
C TYR A 177 10.89 -13.57 5.33
N ILE A 178 9.86 -13.00 4.71
CA ILE A 178 9.96 -12.26 3.44
C ILE A 178 9.31 -10.89 3.63
N ASN A 179 10.01 -9.81 3.28
CA ASN A 179 9.50 -8.42 3.34
C ASN A 179 8.92 -8.03 4.71
N SER A 180 9.60 -8.45 5.78
CA SER A 180 9.17 -8.26 7.18
C SER A 180 7.93 -9.04 7.61
N THR A 181 7.49 -10.01 6.81
CA THR A 181 6.30 -10.84 7.06
C THR A 181 6.70 -12.31 7.15
N THR A 182 6.17 -13.00 8.16
CA THR A 182 6.34 -14.45 8.32
C THR A 182 5.33 -15.19 7.44
N HIS A 183 5.84 -16.09 6.60
CA HIS A 183 5.07 -16.93 5.70
C HIS A 183 5.20 -18.37 6.15
N TYR A 184 4.08 -19.00 6.49
CA TYR A 184 4.03 -20.42 6.80
C TYR A 184 3.52 -21.18 5.59
N ARG A 185 4.21 -22.25 5.22
CA ARG A 185 3.72 -23.25 4.28
C ARG A 185 3.39 -24.50 5.07
N ILE A 186 2.16 -24.98 4.91
CA ILE A 186 1.62 -26.11 5.65
C ILE A 186 1.28 -27.19 4.62
N ASP A 187 2.04 -28.26 4.60
CA ASP A 187 1.80 -29.43 3.77
C ASP A 187 1.36 -30.61 4.66
N VAL A 188 0.59 -31.55 4.10
CA VAL A 188 0.25 -32.80 4.79
C VAL A 188 1.45 -33.74 4.70
N ALA A 189 1.89 -34.28 5.83
CA ALA A 189 3.10 -35.12 5.91
C ALA A 189 2.82 -36.60 5.63
N GLU A 190 1.67 -37.10 6.09
CA GLU A 190 1.31 -38.53 6.03
C GLU A 190 -0.19 -38.73 5.75
N ASP A 191 -0.53 -39.84 5.09
CA ASP A 191 -1.91 -40.33 4.97
C ASP A 191 -2.39 -40.88 6.32
N SER A 192 -2.70 -39.98 7.24
CA SER A 192 -3.32 -40.32 8.53
C SER A 192 -4.82 -40.60 8.34
N GLU A 193 -5.36 -41.60 9.04
CA GLU A 193 -6.80 -41.83 9.10
C GLU A 193 -7.55 -40.66 9.78
N GLU A 194 -6.87 -39.90 10.64
CA GLU A 194 -7.44 -38.74 11.32
C GLU A 194 -7.08 -37.42 10.61
N SER A 195 -8.11 -36.75 10.08
CA SER A 195 -7.96 -35.44 9.44
C SER A 195 -7.60 -34.31 10.42
N VAL A 196 -6.67 -33.46 10.01
CA VAL A 196 -6.45 -32.14 10.62
C VAL A 196 -7.59 -31.22 10.21
N LYS A 197 -8.23 -30.58 11.20
CA LYS A 197 -9.40 -29.73 11.03
C LYS A 197 -9.12 -28.33 11.59
N ILE A 198 -9.56 -27.33 10.84
CA ILE A 198 -9.67 -25.94 11.31
C ILE A 198 -11.17 -25.67 11.49
N ASN A 199 -11.55 -25.37 12.72
CA ASN A 199 -12.93 -25.12 13.11
C ASN A 199 -13.14 -23.60 13.25
N PHE A 200 -14.21 -23.11 12.62
CA PHE A 200 -14.65 -21.72 12.72
C PHE A 200 -15.90 -21.65 13.61
N LYS A 201 -15.88 -20.77 14.60
CA LYS A 201 -16.99 -20.48 15.53
C LYS A 201 -17.46 -19.04 15.31
N PRO A 202 -18.14 -18.74 14.19
CA PRO A 202 -18.55 -17.39 13.88
C PRO A 202 -19.59 -16.86 14.87
N ASN A 203 -19.53 -15.56 15.16
CA ASN A 203 -20.53 -14.87 15.98
C ASN A 203 -21.92 -14.84 15.30
N SER A 204 -21.97 -14.89 13.97
CA SER A 204 -23.20 -14.94 13.17
C SER A 204 -23.10 -15.98 12.05
N ALA A 205 -23.98 -16.98 12.06
CA ALA A 205 -24.04 -18.01 11.03
C ALA A 205 -24.44 -17.45 9.66
N GLU A 206 -25.32 -16.45 9.63
CA GLU A 206 -25.78 -15.81 8.39
C GLU A 206 -24.64 -15.02 7.74
N GLU A 207 -23.92 -14.21 8.52
CA GLU A 207 -22.78 -13.43 8.02
C GLU A 207 -21.65 -14.35 7.54
N PHE A 208 -21.36 -15.40 8.31
CA PHE A 208 -20.38 -16.41 7.92
C PHE A 208 -20.76 -17.07 6.60
N THR A 209 -22.00 -17.54 6.47
CA THR A 209 -22.48 -18.18 5.24
C THR A 209 -22.35 -17.23 4.05
N LYS A 210 -22.74 -15.97 4.21
CA LYS A 210 -22.61 -14.95 3.17
C LYS A 210 -21.16 -14.72 2.74
N LYS A 211 -20.24 -14.57 3.69
CA LYS A 211 -18.80 -14.37 3.42
C LYS A 211 -18.17 -15.61 2.79
N TYR A 212 -18.52 -16.80 3.29
CA TYR A 212 -18.04 -18.07 2.78
C TYR A 212 -18.52 -18.31 1.33
N THR A 213 -19.81 -18.07 1.05
CA THR A 213 -20.35 -18.16 -0.31
C THR A 213 -19.63 -17.20 -1.26
N LYS A 214 -19.30 -15.98 -0.82
CA LYS A 214 -18.52 -15.02 -1.63
C LYS A 214 -17.10 -15.50 -1.93
N LEU A 215 -16.44 -16.19 -1.00
CA LEU A 215 -15.13 -16.82 -1.22
C LEU A 215 -15.24 -17.96 -2.24
N ILE A 216 -16.19 -18.87 -2.09
CA ILE A 216 -16.33 -20.03 -2.97
C ILE A 216 -16.82 -19.63 -4.36
N GLU A 217 -17.90 -18.85 -4.45
CA GLU A 217 -18.52 -18.50 -5.73
C GLU A 217 -17.81 -17.37 -6.48
N GLY A 218 -17.14 -16.46 -5.75
CA GLY A 218 -16.50 -15.27 -6.33
C GLY A 218 -15.01 -15.10 -6.07
N GLY A 219 -14.39 -15.96 -5.26
CA GLY A 219 -12.98 -15.83 -4.89
C GLY A 219 -12.68 -14.65 -3.95
N GLU A 220 -13.70 -13.95 -3.45
CA GLU A 220 -13.54 -12.79 -2.58
C GLU A 220 -12.81 -13.18 -1.27
N THR A 221 -12.04 -12.25 -0.69
CA THR A 221 -11.36 -12.50 0.58
C THR A 221 -12.39 -12.75 1.69
N PHE A 222 -12.25 -13.87 2.39
CA PHE A 222 -13.01 -14.19 3.59
C PHE A 222 -12.28 -13.68 4.83
N GLU A 223 -12.99 -13.00 5.72
CA GLU A 223 -12.43 -12.41 6.94
C GLU A 223 -13.23 -12.89 8.17
N ILE A 224 -12.51 -13.34 9.19
CA ILE A 224 -13.05 -13.73 10.48
C ILE A 224 -12.09 -13.33 11.61
N ASP A 225 -12.62 -13.08 12.80
CA ASP A 225 -11.81 -12.76 13.97
C ASP A 225 -11.04 -14.02 14.43
N VAL A 226 -9.81 -13.82 14.94
CA VAL A 226 -8.89 -14.93 15.25
C VAL A 226 -9.38 -15.78 16.43
N ASP A 227 -10.08 -15.19 17.39
CA ASP A 227 -10.68 -15.87 18.54
C ASP A 227 -11.78 -16.87 18.15
N ALA A 228 -12.36 -16.71 16.95
CA ALA A 228 -13.34 -17.62 16.39
C ALA A 228 -12.70 -18.84 15.70
N ILE A 229 -11.38 -19.06 15.79
CA ILE A 229 -10.69 -20.16 15.12
C ILE A 229 -10.07 -21.11 16.14
N SER A 230 -10.19 -22.41 15.87
CA SER A 230 -9.53 -23.46 16.66
C SER A 230 -9.14 -24.63 15.77
N SER A 231 -8.10 -25.36 16.12
CA SER A 231 -7.73 -26.60 15.42
C SER A 231 -7.59 -27.77 16.38
N ASN A 232 -7.78 -28.99 15.86
CA ASN A 232 -7.37 -30.23 16.54
C ASN A 232 -5.87 -30.53 16.37
N SER A 233 -5.10 -29.60 15.81
CA SER A 233 -3.64 -29.66 15.69
C SER A 233 -2.99 -28.67 16.65
N GLU A 234 -2.16 -29.17 17.57
CA GLU A 234 -1.40 -28.32 18.49
C GLU A 234 -0.39 -27.45 17.73
N ALA A 235 0.25 -28.00 16.69
CA ALA A 235 1.15 -27.25 15.81
C ALA A 235 0.46 -26.05 15.13
N LEU A 236 -0.76 -26.22 14.61
CA LEU A 236 -1.53 -25.11 14.03
C LEU A 236 -1.94 -24.08 15.08
N ASN A 237 -2.35 -24.52 16.28
CA ASN A 237 -2.71 -23.62 17.37
C ASN A 237 -1.54 -22.77 17.87
N VAL A 238 -0.28 -23.23 17.71
CA VAL A 238 0.93 -22.45 18.03
C VAL A 238 1.19 -21.35 17.00
N ILE A 239 1.00 -21.63 15.71
CA ILE A 239 1.23 -20.62 14.66
C ILE A 239 0.02 -19.69 14.45
N PHE A 240 -1.18 -20.09 14.87
CA PHE A 240 -2.33 -19.20 14.90
C PHE A 240 -2.19 -18.17 16.03
N PRO A 241 -2.44 -16.87 15.75
CA PRO A 241 -2.24 -15.82 16.74
C PRO A 241 -3.26 -15.86 17.89
N SER A 242 -3.01 -16.65 18.93
CA SER A 242 -3.96 -16.86 20.03
C SER A 242 -4.04 -15.70 21.05
N GLN A 243 -3.14 -14.71 20.98
CA GLN A 243 -3.06 -13.59 21.94
C GLN A 243 -3.34 -12.22 21.32
N ILE A 244 -3.73 -12.15 20.04
CA ILE A 244 -3.98 -10.87 19.36
C ILE A 244 -5.40 -10.42 19.65
N LYS A 245 -5.54 -9.43 20.51
CA LYS A 245 -6.81 -8.71 20.70
C LYS A 245 -7.21 -8.03 19.40
N ASP A 246 -8.45 -8.25 18.96
CA ASP A 246 -9.01 -7.71 17.71
C ASP A 246 -8.27 -8.19 16.43
N GLY A 247 -7.57 -9.33 16.52
CA GLY A 247 -6.87 -9.94 15.39
C GLY A 247 -7.83 -10.51 14.35
N LYS A 248 -7.45 -10.42 13.07
CA LYS A 248 -8.25 -10.91 11.93
C LYS A 248 -7.52 -11.94 11.10
N LEU A 249 -8.18 -13.05 10.80
CA LEU A 249 -7.75 -14.01 9.78
C LEU A 249 -8.38 -13.65 8.43
N TYR A 250 -7.53 -13.56 7.41
CA TYR A 250 -7.95 -13.41 6.02
C TYR A 250 -7.67 -14.70 5.25
N VAL A 251 -8.72 -15.32 4.70
CA VAL A 251 -8.61 -16.46 3.79
C VAL A 251 -8.80 -15.95 2.38
N LYS A 252 -7.78 -16.13 1.55
CA LYS A 252 -7.76 -15.75 0.14
C LYS A 252 -7.57 -16.99 -0.70
N LYS A 253 -8.22 -17.02 -1.87
CA LYS A 253 -7.89 -18.02 -2.88
C LYS A 253 -6.55 -17.63 -3.50
N ASN A 254 -5.60 -18.55 -3.52
CA ASN A 254 -4.35 -18.33 -4.25
C ASN A 254 -4.66 -18.29 -5.76
N SER A 255 -4.14 -17.29 -6.47
CA SER A 255 -4.32 -17.19 -7.92
C SER A 255 -3.02 -16.82 -8.59
N ASP A 256 -2.52 -17.73 -9.42
CA ASP A 256 -1.37 -17.45 -10.29
C ASP A 256 -1.83 -16.92 -11.67
N LEU A 257 -3.14 -16.67 -11.84
CA LEU A 257 -3.72 -16.25 -13.12
C LEU A 257 -3.54 -14.75 -13.32
N ARG A 258 -2.94 -14.38 -14.45
CA ARG A 258 -2.78 -12.98 -14.87
C ARG A 258 -3.82 -12.65 -15.92
N GLY A 259 -4.65 -11.66 -15.62
CA GLY A 259 -5.69 -11.15 -16.50
C GLY A 259 -5.24 -9.86 -17.15
N GLU A 260 -5.53 -9.71 -18.43
CA GLU A 260 -5.40 -8.48 -19.20
C GLU A 260 -6.79 -8.06 -19.70
N LEU A 261 -7.15 -6.82 -19.41
CA LEU A 261 -8.41 -6.22 -19.83
C LEU A 261 -8.11 -5.10 -20.82
N GLU A 262 -8.75 -5.15 -21.98
CA GLU A 262 -8.59 -4.18 -23.06
C GLU A 262 -9.94 -3.59 -23.45
N PHE A 263 -9.96 -2.29 -23.71
CA PHE A 263 -11.13 -1.51 -24.12
C PHE A 263 -10.86 -0.90 -25.49
N PHE A 264 -11.74 -1.17 -26.46
CA PHE A 264 -11.64 -0.69 -27.83
C PHE A 264 -12.88 0.12 -28.23
N ASP A 265 -12.68 1.08 -29.14
CA ASP A 265 -13.77 1.79 -29.82
C ASP A 265 -14.40 0.94 -30.94
N GLU A 266 -15.44 1.48 -31.60
CA GLU A 266 -16.10 0.82 -32.73
C GLU A 266 -15.22 0.58 -33.97
N LYS A 267 -14.01 1.15 -34.01
CA LYS A 267 -13.02 0.97 -35.08
C LYS A 267 -11.86 0.06 -34.64
N GLU A 268 -11.99 -0.63 -33.51
CA GLU A 268 -10.94 -1.48 -32.90
C GLU A 268 -9.67 -0.71 -32.50
N ASN A 269 -9.74 0.62 -32.28
CA ASN A 269 -8.63 1.35 -31.67
C ASN A 269 -8.64 1.14 -30.17
N LEU A 270 -7.45 0.85 -29.62
CA LEU A 270 -7.28 0.69 -28.17
C LEU A 270 -7.47 2.02 -27.44
N ILE A 271 -8.42 2.07 -26.51
CA ILE A 271 -8.70 3.21 -25.63
C ILE A 271 -7.90 3.09 -24.34
N LEU A 272 -8.00 1.93 -23.70
CA LEU A 272 -7.47 1.67 -22.37
C LEU A 272 -7.17 0.19 -22.23
N SER A 273 -6.08 -0.17 -21.57
CA SER A 273 -5.81 -1.55 -21.18
C SER A 273 -5.12 -1.62 -19.84
N GLY A 274 -5.10 -2.77 -19.21
CA GLY A 274 -4.19 -3.06 -18.12
C GLY A 274 -4.30 -4.50 -17.67
N ASN A 275 -3.39 -4.88 -16.77
CA ASN A 275 -3.30 -6.24 -16.27
C ASN A 275 -3.26 -6.27 -14.74
N SER A 276 -3.74 -7.37 -14.18
CA SER A 276 -3.72 -7.63 -12.74
C SER A 276 -3.90 -9.13 -12.49
N GLU A 277 -3.85 -9.52 -11.23
CA GLU A 277 -4.18 -10.88 -10.80
C GLU A 277 -5.69 -11.12 -10.89
N VAL A 278 -6.10 -12.24 -11.49
CA VAL A 278 -7.51 -12.60 -11.60
C VAL A 278 -7.98 -13.23 -10.30
N VAL A 279 -9.03 -12.70 -9.71
CA VAL A 279 -9.73 -13.33 -8.59
C VAL A 279 -10.91 -14.13 -9.14
N TYR A 280 -10.97 -15.43 -8.88
CA TYR A 280 -12.00 -16.31 -9.46
C TYR A 280 -12.60 -17.26 -8.43
N GLY A 281 -13.91 -17.47 -8.49
CA GLY A 281 -14.62 -18.51 -7.76
C GLY A 281 -15.25 -19.53 -8.72
N GLU A 282 -16.14 -20.37 -8.20
CA GLU A 282 -16.83 -21.38 -9.00
C GLU A 282 -17.78 -20.78 -10.05
N LYS A 283 -18.33 -19.58 -9.78
CA LYS A 283 -19.37 -18.98 -10.63
C LYS A 283 -18.96 -17.66 -11.27
N SER A 284 -18.02 -16.94 -10.68
CA SER A 284 -17.65 -15.59 -11.13
C SER A 284 -16.16 -15.35 -11.05
N HIS A 285 -15.70 -14.37 -11.83
CA HIS A 285 -14.33 -13.89 -11.82
C HIS A 285 -14.32 -12.37 -11.85
N SER A 286 -13.27 -11.79 -11.28
CA SER A 286 -13.06 -10.37 -11.17
C SER A 286 -11.59 -10.01 -11.33
N LEU A 287 -11.37 -8.75 -11.71
CA LEU A 287 -10.05 -8.20 -11.96
C LEU A 287 -10.09 -6.73 -11.54
N GLU A 288 -9.14 -6.31 -10.72
CA GLU A 288 -8.97 -4.90 -10.34
C GLU A 288 -7.61 -4.43 -10.82
N ILE A 289 -7.62 -3.47 -11.76
CA ILE A 289 -6.42 -2.90 -12.37
C ILE A 289 -6.24 -1.49 -11.82
N THR A 290 -5.01 -1.18 -11.43
CA THR A 290 -4.60 0.17 -11.05
C THR A 290 -3.67 0.75 -12.11
N LYS A 291 -3.93 1.97 -12.58
CA LYS A 291 -3.10 2.69 -13.55
C LYS A 291 -2.72 4.07 -13.02
N PHE A 292 -1.73 4.68 -13.68
CA PHE A 292 -1.30 6.07 -13.43
C PHE A 292 -0.97 6.29 -11.95
N GLU A 293 -0.11 5.43 -11.39
CA GLU A 293 0.34 5.50 -9.98
C GLU A 293 -0.81 5.54 -8.96
N GLY A 294 -1.89 4.79 -9.21
CA GLY A 294 -3.02 4.76 -8.28
C GLY A 294 -4.11 5.79 -8.56
N LEU A 295 -3.95 6.67 -9.56
CA LEU A 295 -4.96 7.67 -9.90
C LEU A 295 -6.20 7.07 -10.57
N MET A 296 -6.06 5.95 -11.28
CA MET A 296 -7.18 5.31 -11.97
C MET A 296 -7.30 3.85 -11.55
N THR A 297 -8.54 3.44 -11.25
CA THR A 297 -8.89 2.06 -10.98
C THR A 297 -9.91 1.58 -12.00
N ILE A 298 -9.68 0.40 -12.56
CA ILE A 298 -10.63 -0.31 -13.41
C ILE A 298 -11.03 -1.57 -12.66
N LYS A 299 -12.30 -1.66 -12.28
CA LYS A 299 -12.87 -2.88 -11.69
C LYS A 299 -13.67 -3.59 -12.75
N TYR A 300 -13.40 -4.87 -12.92
CA TYR A 300 -14.16 -5.78 -13.76
C TYR A 300 -14.70 -6.91 -12.89
N LYS A 301 -15.98 -7.24 -13.07
CA LYS A 301 -16.60 -8.42 -12.46
C LYS A 301 -17.56 -9.04 -13.46
N ASN A 302 -17.37 -10.33 -13.72
CA ASN A 302 -18.37 -11.11 -14.41
C ASN A 302 -19.40 -11.61 -13.41
N SER A 303 -20.69 -11.45 -13.73
CA SER A 303 -21.78 -12.02 -12.93
C SER A 303 -21.73 -13.55 -13.00
N PRO A 304 -22.25 -14.29 -12.00
CA PRO A 304 -22.49 -15.73 -12.14
C PRO A 304 -23.21 -16.04 -13.45
N ILE A 305 -22.66 -17.00 -14.21
CA ILE A 305 -23.25 -17.49 -15.47
C ILE A 305 -24.63 -18.08 -15.12
N LYS A 306 -25.69 -17.36 -15.48
CA LYS A 306 -27.06 -17.89 -15.38
C LYS A 306 -27.43 -18.48 -16.73
N ILE A 307 -27.73 -19.78 -16.74
CA ILE A 307 -28.18 -20.49 -17.94
C ILE A 307 -29.45 -19.80 -18.46
N GLY A 308 -29.41 -19.29 -19.69
CA GLY A 308 -30.54 -18.61 -20.35
C GLY A 308 -30.56 -17.07 -20.24
N GLU A 309 -29.64 -16.45 -19.48
CA GLU A 309 -29.44 -15.00 -19.49
C GLU A 309 -28.12 -14.63 -20.23
N PRO A 310 -28.08 -13.55 -21.01
CA PRO A 310 -26.83 -13.08 -21.59
C PRO A 310 -25.83 -12.71 -20.50
N ASN A 311 -24.56 -13.11 -20.67
CA ASN A 311 -23.49 -12.81 -19.73
C ASN A 311 -23.37 -11.28 -19.57
N LYS A 312 -23.72 -10.77 -18.38
CA LYS A 312 -23.59 -9.34 -18.06
C LYS A 312 -22.21 -9.10 -17.47
N ILE A 313 -21.35 -8.48 -18.26
CA ILE A 313 -20.08 -7.94 -17.76
C ILE A 313 -20.36 -6.61 -17.06
N HIS A 314 -19.89 -6.51 -15.81
CA HIS A 314 -19.87 -5.24 -15.09
C HIS A 314 -18.45 -4.72 -15.05
N PHE A 315 -18.25 -3.48 -15.48
CA PHE A 315 -17.00 -2.77 -15.25
C PHE A 315 -17.26 -1.35 -14.78
N GLU A 316 -16.30 -0.84 -14.02
CA GLU A 316 -16.26 0.50 -13.46
C GLU A 316 -14.87 1.08 -13.69
N ILE A 317 -14.80 2.31 -14.18
CA ILE A 317 -13.56 3.07 -14.31
C ILE A 317 -13.69 4.28 -13.41
N SER A 318 -12.80 4.39 -12.43
CA SER A 318 -12.81 5.45 -11.41
C SER A 318 -11.50 6.23 -11.43
N ILE A 319 -11.57 7.53 -11.14
CA ILE A 319 -10.40 8.38 -10.87
C ILE A 319 -10.41 8.79 -9.39
N HIS A 320 -9.26 8.66 -8.74
CA HIS A 320 -9.05 9.11 -7.36
C HIS A 320 -8.59 10.56 -7.33
N LEU A 321 -9.53 11.50 -7.58
CA LEU A 321 -9.24 12.94 -7.69
C LEU A 321 -8.56 13.54 -6.44
N LYS A 322 -8.79 12.95 -5.26
CA LYS A 322 -8.13 13.38 -4.01
C LYS A 322 -6.60 13.35 -4.07
N ASN A 323 -6.04 12.47 -4.89
CA ASN A 323 -4.59 12.38 -5.08
C ASN A 323 -4.02 13.63 -5.81
N TRP A 324 -4.88 14.46 -6.39
CA TRP A 324 -4.54 15.74 -6.98
C TRP A 324 -4.83 16.95 -6.09
N ASP A 325 -5.44 16.76 -4.91
CA ASP A 325 -5.74 17.87 -4.00
C ASP A 325 -4.46 18.63 -3.61
N ASP A 326 -4.56 19.96 -3.52
CA ASP A 326 -3.45 20.88 -3.19
C ASP A 326 -2.30 20.93 -4.22
N ILE A 327 -2.40 20.23 -5.34
CA ILE A 327 -1.41 20.30 -6.41
C ILE A 327 -1.78 21.42 -7.40
N PRO A 328 -0.82 22.27 -7.82
CA PRO A 328 -1.07 23.25 -8.88
C PRO A 328 -1.58 22.57 -10.15
N VAL A 329 -2.64 23.10 -10.75
CA VAL A 329 -3.34 22.46 -11.89
C VAL A 329 -2.40 22.15 -13.05
N GLU A 330 -1.36 22.94 -13.27
CA GLU A 330 -0.34 22.75 -14.32
C GLU A 330 0.53 21.50 -14.10
N ARG A 331 0.68 21.07 -12.84
CA ARG A 331 1.59 19.99 -12.40
C ARG A 331 0.88 18.68 -12.10
N LEU A 332 -0.42 18.57 -12.39
CA LEU A 332 -1.17 17.33 -12.19
C LEU A 332 -0.56 16.19 -13.01
N THR A 333 -0.08 15.15 -12.33
CA THR A 333 0.53 13.98 -12.94
C THR A 333 -0.50 13.19 -13.74
N TYR A 334 -0.10 12.67 -14.91
CA TYR A 334 -0.94 11.86 -15.80
C TYR A 334 -2.25 12.51 -16.32
N PHE A 335 -2.45 13.82 -16.09
CA PHE A 335 -3.68 14.52 -16.45
C PHE A 335 -4.04 14.37 -17.94
N ASN A 336 -3.08 14.60 -18.84
CA ASN A 336 -3.30 14.52 -20.29
C ASN A 336 -3.68 13.10 -20.73
N GLN A 337 -3.07 12.07 -20.14
CA GLN A 337 -3.35 10.67 -20.42
C GLN A 337 -4.77 10.29 -19.95
N ILE A 338 -5.13 10.67 -18.72
CA ILE A 338 -6.46 10.41 -18.15
C ILE A 338 -7.55 11.13 -18.95
N LYS A 339 -7.33 12.41 -19.27
CA LYS A 339 -8.24 13.20 -20.11
C LYS A 339 -8.44 12.58 -21.48
N ARG A 340 -7.37 12.10 -22.13
CA ARG A 340 -7.46 11.40 -23.42
C ARG A 340 -8.33 10.14 -23.32
N VAL A 341 -8.18 9.34 -22.27
CA VAL A 341 -9.00 8.14 -22.04
C VAL A 341 -10.48 8.52 -21.93
N TYR A 342 -10.83 9.47 -21.07
CA TYR A 342 -12.22 9.91 -20.90
C TYR A 342 -12.81 10.57 -22.15
N LYS A 343 -11.99 11.31 -22.92
CA LYS A 343 -12.39 11.83 -24.22
C LYS A 343 -12.80 10.70 -25.18
N LEU A 344 -11.93 9.72 -25.36
CA LEU A 344 -12.18 8.59 -26.25
C LEU A 344 -13.38 7.77 -25.80
N LEU A 345 -13.55 7.57 -24.48
CA LEU A 345 -14.73 6.90 -23.93
C LEU A 345 -16.03 7.69 -24.15
N ALA A 346 -15.99 9.02 -24.04
CA ALA A 346 -17.15 9.89 -24.24
C ALA A 346 -17.57 10.01 -25.73
N GLU A 347 -16.60 9.89 -26.65
CA GLU A 347 -16.85 9.91 -28.10
C GLU A 347 -17.32 8.55 -28.65
N CYS A 348 -17.20 7.49 -27.86
CA CYS A 348 -17.48 6.12 -28.27
C CYS A 348 -18.97 5.79 -28.20
N ASN A 349 -19.52 5.19 -29.27
CA ASN A 349 -20.91 4.70 -29.28
C ASN A 349 -21.01 3.22 -28.87
N GLN A 350 -19.97 2.43 -29.17
CA GLN A 350 -19.89 1.01 -28.84
C GLN A 350 -18.52 0.69 -28.26
N LEU A 351 -18.51 0.26 -26.99
CA LEU A 351 -17.29 -0.17 -26.34
C LEU A 351 -17.15 -1.67 -26.44
N LYS A 352 -16.03 -2.13 -27.01
CA LYS A 352 -15.64 -3.53 -26.98
C LYS A 352 -14.68 -3.77 -25.81
N VAL A 353 -15.01 -4.72 -24.95
CA VAL A 353 -14.21 -5.11 -23.79
C VAL A 353 -13.72 -6.54 -23.99
N ARG A 354 -12.39 -6.72 -24.06
CA ARG A 354 -11.74 -8.04 -24.16
C ARG A 354 -11.05 -8.36 -22.85
N LEU A 355 -11.25 -9.59 -22.36
CA LEU A 355 -10.51 -10.18 -21.25
C LEU A 355 -9.68 -11.35 -21.77
N SER A 356 -8.37 -11.29 -21.53
CA SER A 356 -7.42 -12.37 -21.77
C SER A 356 -6.82 -12.84 -20.46
N VAL A 357 -6.66 -14.14 -20.27
CA VAL A 357 -6.02 -14.73 -19.08
C VAL A 357 -4.84 -15.59 -19.53
N ASN A 358 -3.65 -15.29 -19.01
CA ASN A 358 -2.39 -15.91 -19.41
C ASN A 358 -2.19 -15.92 -20.95
N GLY A 359 -2.61 -14.84 -21.61
CA GLY A 359 -2.50 -14.66 -23.07
C GLY A 359 -3.62 -15.32 -23.90
N ILE A 360 -4.57 -16.01 -23.27
CA ILE A 360 -5.71 -16.64 -23.96
C ILE A 360 -6.94 -15.74 -23.80
N GLU A 361 -7.58 -15.35 -24.90
CA GLU A 361 -8.85 -14.61 -24.86
C GLU A 361 -9.96 -15.49 -24.25
N ILE A 362 -10.53 -15.05 -23.13
CA ILE A 362 -11.60 -15.76 -22.41
C ILE A 362 -12.97 -15.17 -22.74
N SER A 363 -13.05 -13.86 -22.98
CA SER A 363 -14.30 -13.20 -23.34
C SER A 363 -14.08 -11.91 -24.11
N SER A 364 -14.97 -11.62 -25.05
CA SER A 364 -15.08 -10.33 -25.73
C SER A 364 -16.55 -9.92 -25.77
N VAL A 365 -16.89 -8.74 -25.24
CA VAL A 365 -18.26 -8.21 -25.20
C VAL A 365 -18.30 -6.82 -25.81
N ILE A 366 -19.33 -6.55 -26.60
CA ILE A 366 -19.60 -5.23 -27.18
C ILE A 366 -20.82 -4.66 -26.44
N THR A 367 -20.68 -3.47 -25.87
CA THR A 367 -21.81 -2.75 -25.27
C THR A 367 -22.50 -1.92 -26.35
N GLU A 368 -23.79 -2.18 -26.59
CA GLU A 368 -24.61 -1.29 -27.44
C GLU A 368 -25.00 -0.02 -26.67
N ASN A 369 -25.02 1.13 -27.35
CA ASN A 369 -25.33 2.45 -26.77
C ASN A 369 -24.49 2.77 -25.52
N PHE A 370 -23.16 2.74 -25.67
CA PHE A 370 -22.19 3.08 -24.64
C PHE A 370 -22.17 4.59 -24.35
N GLN A 371 -23.29 5.17 -23.90
CA GLN A 371 -23.30 6.51 -23.32
C GLN A 371 -23.65 6.38 -21.85
N LYS A 372 -22.71 6.77 -20.99
CA LYS A 372 -22.93 6.80 -19.55
C LYS A 372 -22.70 8.22 -19.03
N ASP A 373 -23.70 8.76 -18.36
CA ASP A 373 -23.69 10.12 -17.80
C ASP A 373 -22.46 10.41 -16.95
N TRP A 374 -21.94 9.41 -16.23
CA TRP A 374 -20.75 9.56 -15.40
C TRP A 374 -19.46 9.76 -16.21
N ILE A 375 -19.32 9.16 -17.40
CA ILE A 375 -18.15 9.37 -18.29
C ILE A 375 -18.18 10.79 -18.82
N ASN A 376 -19.34 11.23 -19.30
CA ASN A 376 -19.53 12.58 -19.82
C ASN A 376 -19.30 13.63 -18.72
N SER A 377 -19.83 13.41 -17.52
CA SER A 377 -19.63 14.30 -16.37
C SER A 377 -18.15 14.41 -15.99
N MET A 378 -17.43 13.28 -15.96
CA MET A 378 -15.99 13.28 -15.70
C MET A 378 -15.19 13.94 -16.83
N TYR A 379 -15.57 13.73 -18.09
CA TYR A 379 -14.91 14.39 -19.21
C TYR A 379 -15.10 15.92 -19.17
N ILE A 380 -16.31 16.40 -18.85
CA ILE A 380 -16.61 17.83 -18.66
C ILE A 380 -15.78 18.42 -17.53
N LEU A 381 -15.64 17.70 -16.40
CA LEU A 381 -14.77 18.11 -15.30
C LEU A 381 -13.31 18.25 -15.76
N LEU A 382 -12.79 17.27 -16.49
CA LEU A 382 -11.41 17.30 -17.00
C LEU A 382 -11.21 18.39 -18.05
N GLU A 383 -12.22 18.71 -18.86
CA GLU A 383 -12.23 19.87 -19.77
C GLU A 383 -12.13 21.19 -19.00
N TYR A 384 -12.92 21.34 -17.93
CA TYR A 384 -12.85 22.51 -17.05
C TYR A 384 -11.47 22.66 -16.39
N VAL A 385 -10.88 21.56 -15.91
CA VAL A 385 -9.53 21.57 -15.33
C VAL A 385 -8.48 21.96 -16.38
N GLU A 386 -8.61 21.50 -17.62
CA GLU A 386 -7.74 21.95 -18.72
C GLU A 386 -7.86 23.45 -18.98
N ASN A 387 -9.08 23.98 -18.94
CA ASN A 387 -9.29 25.43 -19.07
C ASN A 387 -8.62 26.17 -17.90
N ALA A 388 -8.78 25.68 -16.67
CA ALA A 388 -8.11 26.24 -15.50
C ALA A 388 -6.58 26.21 -15.65
N ARG A 389 -5.99 25.14 -16.20
CA ARG A 389 -4.56 25.04 -16.53
C ARG A 389 -4.11 26.14 -17.48
N LYS A 390 -4.83 26.32 -18.60
CA LYS A 390 -4.51 27.35 -19.61
C LYS A 390 -4.63 28.77 -19.04
N ILE A 391 -5.65 29.01 -18.21
CA ILE A 391 -5.86 30.32 -17.58
C ILE A 391 -4.77 30.58 -16.53
N SER A 392 -4.47 29.61 -15.67
CA SER A 392 -3.39 29.64 -14.67
C SER A 392 -2.07 30.03 -15.32
N GLU A 393 -1.70 29.33 -16.39
CA GLU A 393 -0.44 29.55 -17.11
C GLU A 393 -0.39 30.94 -17.73
N LYS A 394 -1.46 31.35 -18.44
CA LYS A 394 -1.49 32.62 -19.16
C LYS A 394 -1.56 33.83 -18.23
N LEU A 395 -2.28 33.72 -17.11
CA LEU A 395 -2.43 34.80 -16.12
C LEU A 395 -1.35 34.79 -15.03
N LYS A 396 -0.53 33.74 -14.96
CA LYS A 396 0.48 33.51 -13.90
C LYS A 396 -0.15 33.54 -12.50
N VAL A 397 -1.26 32.83 -12.33
CA VAL A 397 -1.98 32.72 -11.05
C VAL A 397 -1.92 31.27 -10.60
N ASP A 398 -1.45 31.03 -9.37
CA ASP A 398 -1.42 29.68 -8.80
C ASP A 398 -2.84 29.20 -8.49
N VAL A 399 -3.36 28.32 -9.34
CA VAL A 399 -4.63 27.61 -9.10
C VAL A 399 -4.31 26.20 -8.60
N LEU A 400 -4.78 25.87 -7.41
CA LEU A 400 -4.65 24.53 -6.84
C LEU A 400 -5.88 23.69 -7.20
N PHE A 401 -5.67 22.41 -7.47
CA PHE A 401 -6.78 21.48 -7.66
C PHE A 401 -7.43 21.15 -6.30
N ARG A 402 -8.75 21.02 -6.34
CA ARG A 402 -9.61 20.56 -5.24
C ARG A 402 -10.59 19.56 -5.81
N SER A 403 -10.84 18.48 -5.09
CA SER A 403 -11.80 17.44 -5.47
C SER A 403 -13.20 17.67 -4.90
N ASP A 404 -13.34 18.54 -3.90
CA ASP A 404 -14.57 18.82 -3.15
C ASP A 404 -15.33 20.08 -3.62
N PHE A 405 -14.94 20.66 -4.76
CA PHE A 405 -15.57 21.87 -5.26
C PHE A 405 -16.90 21.60 -6.01
N PRO A 406 -17.92 22.45 -5.85
CA PRO A 406 -19.17 22.34 -6.57
C PRO A 406 -19.01 22.83 -8.02
N LEU A 407 -18.86 21.92 -8.98
CA LEU A 407 -18.82 22.27 -10.39
C LEU A 407 -20.20 22.81 -10.84
N ASN A 408 -20.25 24.07 -11.28
CA ASN A 408 -21.47 24.69 -11.83
C ASN A 408 -21.30 25.11 -13.30
N ASN A 409 -22.40 25.09 -14.05
CA ASN A 409 -22.38 25.40 -15.49
C ASN A 409 -21.89 26.83 -15.81
N THR A 410 -22.11 27.78 -14.90
CA THR A 410 -21.65 29.16 -15.07
C THR A 410 -20.13 29.26 -15.04
N GLU A 411 -19.47 28.57 -14.11
CA GLU A 411 -18.01 28.50 -14.04
C GLU A 411 -17.41 27.80 -15.25
N ILE A 412 -18.03 26.71 -15.71
CA ILE A 412 -17.61 26.02 -16.93
C ILE A 412 -17.65 26.98 -18.12
N ASN A 413 -18.80 27.62 -18.37
CA ASN A 413 -18.96 28.54 -19.50
C ASN A 413 -18.01 29.74 -19.40
N ASN A 414 -17.87 30.34 -18.21
CA ASN A 414 -16.91 31.41 -17.98
C ASN A 414 -15.48 30.97 -18.29
N SER A 415 -15.09 29.74 -17.93
CA SER A 415 -13.75 29.22 -18.23
C SER A 415 -13.50 29.14 -19.74
N TYR A 416 -14.49 28.72 -20.53
CA TYR A 416 -14.38 28.67 -21.99
C TYR A 416 -14.23 30.06 -22.60
N GLU A 417 -15.06 31.02 -22.18
CA GLU A 417 -14.98 32.41 -22.64
C GLU A 417 -13.62 33.04 -22.30
N ILE A 418 -13.10 32.82 -21.09
CA ILE A 418 -11.80 33.35 -20.67
C ILE A 418 -10.67 32.70 -21.48
N VAL A 419 -10.68 31.38 -21.68
CA VAL A 419 -9.67 30.69 -22.50
C VAL A 419 -9.69 31.24 -23.93
N GLU A 420 -10.86 31.41 -24.54
CA GLU A 420 -10.96 31.98 -25.89
C GLU A 420 -10.42 33.41 -25.94
N LEU A 421 -10.76 34.24 -24.95
CA LEU A 421 -10.25 35.60 -24.84
C LEU A 421 -8.73 35.64 -24.70
N LEU A 422 -8.14 34.69 -23.98
CA LEU A 422 -6.71 34.58 -23.70
C LEU A 422 -5.90 33.88 -24.81
N ALA A 423 -6.58 33.20 -25.74
CA ALA A 423 -5.94 32.47 -26.82
C ALA A 423 -5.27 33.41 -27.84
N ASN A 424 -4.02 33.12 -28.18
CA ASN A 424 -3.39 33.67 -29.37
C ASN A 424 -3.96 32.93 -30.59
N LYS A 425 -4.41 33.65 -31.62
CA LYS A 425 -4.90 33.06 -32.88
C LYS A 425 -3.94 33.45 -34.00
N SER A 426 -3.32 32.47 -34.65
CA SER A 426 -2.33 32.70 -35.70
C SER A 426 -2.89 32.35 -37.08
N HIS A 427 -2.85 33.32 -38.00
CA HIS A 427 -3.01 33.16 -39.45
C HIS A 427 -4.40 32.74 -39.94
N GLU A 428 -5.46 33.41 -39.49
CA GLU A 428 -6.76 33.29 -40.16
C GLU A 428 -6.67 33.91 -41.57
N LYS A 429 -6.63 33.06 -42.61
CA LYS A 429 -6.63 33.48 -44.03
C LYS A 429 -8.02 33.91 -44.55
N LYS A 430 -9.05 33.72 -43.73
CA LYS A 430 -10.44 34.10 -44.03
C LYS A 430 -10.96 34.92 -42.87
N PHE A 431 -10.81 36.23 -42.95
CA PHE A 431 -11.38 37.16 -42.00
C PHE A 431 -12.34 38.12 -42.70
N SER A 432 -13.33 38.58 -41.96
CA SER A 432 -14.14 39.73 -42.36
C SER A 432 -14.45 40.55 -41.13
N ALA A 433 -14.06 41.81 -41.11
CA ALA A 433 -14.35 42.73 -40.03
C ALA A 433 -15.05 43.98 -40.59
N PHE A 434 -15.78 44.68 -39.73
CA PHE A 434 -16.33 45.99 -40.05
C PHE A 434 -15.63 47.04 -39.19
N SER A 435 -15.28 48.17 -39.79
CA SER A 435 -14.76 49.32 -39.07
C SER A 435 -15.40 50.60 -39.60
N ASN A 436 -15.64 51.54 -38.69
CA ASN A 436 -16.11 52.87 -39.04
C ASN A 436 -14.93 53.84 -38.99
N PHE A 437 -14.74 54.60 -40.05
CA PHE A 437 -13.71 55.64 -40.13
C PHE A 437 -14.33 56.98 -40.51
N ILE A 438 -13.86 58.03 -39.85
CA ILE A 438 -14.21 59.42 -40.15
C ILE A 438 -12.93 60.10 -40.62
N PRO A 439 -12.66 60.16 -41.93
CA PRO A 439 -11.47 60.84 -42.44
C PRO A 439 -11.54 62.35 -42.16
N ASN A 440 -10.37 62.97 -41.93
CA ASN A 440 -10.27 64.41 -41.71
C ASN A 440 -10.63 65.24 -42.97
N ASN A 441 -10.68 64.61 -44.15
CA ASN A 441 -11.02 65.23 -45.43
C ASN A 441 -12.03 64.35 -46.18
N GLU A 442 -13.13 64.93 -46.66
CA GLU A 442 -14.21 64.23 -47.38
C GLU A 442 -13.77 63.58 -48.72
N LYS A 443 -12.57 63.91 -49.23
CA LYS A 443 -12.04 63.39 -50.51
C LYS A 443 -11.10 62.19 -50.39
N GLN A 444 -10.76 61.72 -49.18
CA GLN A 444 -9.83 60.60 -49.00
C GLN A 444 -10.58 59.33 -48.59
N GLU A 445 -10.73 58.42 -49.54
CA GLU A 445 -11.25 57.07 -49.29
C GLU A 445 -10.08 56.13 -48.95
N LEU A 446 -10.23 55.32 -47.90
CA LEU A 446 -9.14 54.47 -47.39
C LEU A 446 -8.71 53.37 -48.37
N ASP A 447 -9.64 52.85 -49.17
CA ASP A 447 -9.39 51.89 -50.24
C ASP A 447 -8.35 52.40 -51.26
N ALA A 448 -8.37 53.68 -51.61
CA ALA A 448 -7.37 54.28 -52.50
C ALA A 448 -5.97 54.36 -51.86
N ILE A 449 -5.90 54.55 -50.53
CA ILE A 449 -4.63 54.59 -49.77
C ILE A 449 -4.05 53.18 -49.68
N PHE A 450 -4.88 52.20 -49.29
CA PHE A 450 -4.49 50.82 -49.08
C PHE A 450 -4.25 50.02 -50.38
N ALA A 451 -4.67 50.52 -51.54
CA ALA A 451 -4.46 49.88 -52.84
C ALA A 451 -3.02 50.00 -53.38
N GLN A 452 -2.22 50.97 -52.90
CA GLN A 452 -0.94 51.33 -53.54
C GLN A 452 0.31 50.68 -52.91
N GLU A 453 0.23 50.21 -51.67
CA GLU A 453 1.34 49.56 -50.96
C GLU A 453 0.85 48.36 -50.13
N ASP A 454 1.79 47.63 -49.54
CA ASP A 454 1.52 46.56 -48.57
C ASP A 454 1.50 47.17 -47.17
N TYR A 455 0.33 47.10 -46.52
CA TYR A 455 0.09 47.77 -45.24
C TYR A 455 -0.17 46.76 -44.12
N GLU A 456 0.30 47.11 -42.93
CA GLU A 456 -0.06 46.44 -41.68
C GLU A 456 -1.04 47.31 -40.90
N ILE A 457 -2.15 46.72 -40.46
CA ILE A 457 -3.07 47.36 -39.51
C ILE A 457 -2.93 46.70 -38.16
N ILE A 458 -2.58 47.51 -37.17
CA ILE A 458 -2.44 47.08 -35.79
C ILE A 458 -3.56 47.70 -34.96
N ILE A 459 -4.42 46.86 -34.41
CA ILE A 459 -5.47 47.25 -33.47
C ILE A 459 -5.02 46.83 -32.08
N LEU A 460 -4.96 47.79 -31.16
CA LEU A 460 -4.66 47.56 -29.75
C LEU A 460 -5.93 47.73 -28.92
N GLU A 461 -6.36 46.66 -28.24
CA GLU A 461 -7.46 46.69 -27.29
C GLU A 461 -6.95 46.48 -25.86
N ASN A 462 -7.46 47.29 -24.94
CA ASN A 462 -7.25 47.12 -23.51
C ASN A 462 -8.54 46.57 -22.91
N ARG A 463 -8.52 45.34 -22.39
CA ARG A 463 -9.67 44.75 -21.70
C ARG A 463 -9.36 44.49 -20.23
N LYS A 464 -10.40 44.52 -19.41
CA LYS A 464 -10.34 44.19 -17.99
C LYS A 464 -11.15 42.92 -17.77
N LEU A 465 -10.49 41.85 -17.36
CA LEU A 465 -11.17 40.66 -16.85
C LEU A 465 -11.70 40.98 -15.46
N SER A 466 -13.00 40.78 -15.23
CA SER A 466 -13.62 40.92 -13.91
C SER A 466 -13.09 39.87 -12.93
N ASN A 467 -13.43 39.97 -11.64
CA ASN A 467 -13.10 38.90 -10.70
C ASN A 467 -13.88 37.62 -11.07
N PHE A 468 -13.23 36.46 -10.96
CA PHE A 468 -13.87 35.15 -11.18
C PHE A 468 -13.26 34.09 -10.26
N ILE A 469 -13.84 32.90 -10.25
CA ILE A 469 -13.40 31.77 -9.42
C ILE A 469 -12.99 30.62 -10.36
N LEU A 470 -11.87 29.97 -10.05
CA LEU A 470 -11.42 28.72 -10.66
C LEU A 470 -11.05 27.73 -9.56
N LEU A 471 -11.75 26.59 -9.45
CA LEU A 471 -11.44 25.55 -8.43
C LEU A 471 -11.28 26.16 -7.03
N ASP A 472 -12.28 26.93 -6.58
CA ASP A 472 -12.28 27.72 -5.33
C ASP A 472 -11.19 28.80 -5.18
N THR A 473 -10.33 28.97 -6.19
CA THR A 473 -9.32 30.02 -6.24
C THR A 473 -9.95 31.32 -6.78
N LYS A 474 -9.98 32.37 -5.96
CA LYS A 474 -10.44 33.71 -6.38
C LYS A 474 -9.38 34.39 -7.23
N VAL A 475 -9.64 34.54 -8.52
CA VAL A 475 -8.80 35.29 -9.44
C VAL A 475 -9.23 36.75 -9.43
N LYS A 476 -8.29 37.63 -9.04
CA LYS A 476 -8.52 39.08 -9.03
C LYS A 476 -8.61 39.62 -10.46
N SER A 477 -9.29 40.75 -10.59
CA SER A 477 -9.44 41.44 -11.86
C SER A 477 -8.07 41.78 -12.47
N THR A 478 -7.89 41.37 -13.73
CA THR A 478 -6.62 41.47 -14.45
C THR A 478 -6.82 42.26 -15.75
N LYS A 479 -5.90 43.17 -16.05
CA LYS A 479 -5.86 43.85 -17.34
C LYS A 479 -5.18 42.96 -18.36
N ILE A 480 -5.77 42.83 -19.53
CA ILE A 480 -5.20 42.14 -20.69
C ILE A 480 -5.13 43.10 -21.86
N TYR A 481 -4.07 42.94 -22.65
CA TYR A 481 -3.79 43.70 -23.84
C TYR A 481 -3.91 42.75 -25.03
N ILE A 482 -4.71 43.14 -26.03
CA ILE A 482 -4.90 42.36 -27.24
C ILE A 482 -4.34 43.17 -28.40
N LYS A 483 -3.44 42.57 -29.16
CA LYS A 483 -2.92 43.11 -30.42
C LYS A 483 -3.48 42.27 -31.56
N THR A 484 -4.25 42.89 -32.43
CA THR A 484 -4.68 42.28 -33.69
C THR A 484 -3.90 42.93 -34.82
N THR A 485 -3.04 42.16 -35.47
CA THR A 485 -2.33 42.55 -36.69
C THR A 485 -3.06 41.98 -37.90
N ILE A 486 -3.41 42.84 -38.85
CA ILE A 486 -3.97 42.46 -40.14
C ILE A 486 -2.95 42.89 -41.21
N ILE A 487 -2.38 41.92 -41.92
CA ILE A 487 -1.41 42.18 -42.99
C ILE A 487 -2.13 42.15 -44.34
N ASN A 488 -1.80 43.13 -45.18
CA ASN A 488 -2.33 43.31 -46.53
C ASN A 488 -3.88 43.28 -46.58
N PRO A 489 -4.59 44.09 -45.77
CA PRO A 489 -6.04 44.16 -45.84
C PRO A 489 -6.54 44.86 -47.11
N LEU A 490 -7.68 44.40 -47.62
CA LEU A 490 -8.51 45.10 -48.59
C LEU A 490 -9.66 45.80 -47.85
N PHE A 491 -9.90 47.06 -48.18
CA PHE A 491 -11.01 47.86 -47.66
C PHE A 491 -12.10 48.00 -48.72
N GLU A 492 -13.31 47.57 -48.40
CA GLU A 492 -14.49 47.79 -49.23
C GLU A 492 -15.47 48.73 -48.52
N VAL A 493 -15.83 49.85 -49.13
CA VAL A 493 -16.87 50.74 -48.59
C VAL A 493 -18.22 50.03 -48.66
N VAL A 494 -18.85 49.83 -47.50
CA VAL A 494 -20.19 49.23 -47.38
C VAL A 494 -21.27 50.27 -47.23
N GLU A 495 -20.99 51.34 -46.48
CA GLU A 495 -21.98 52.36 -46.17
C GLU A 495 -21.31 53.73 -46.00
N LYS A 496 -22.02 54.79 -46.42
CA LYS A 496 -21.60 56.18 -46.28
C LYS A 496 -22.72 56.96 -45.62
N THR A 497 -22.49 57.42 -44.39
CA THR A 497 -23.49 58.15 -43.60
C THR A 497 -22.95 59.51 -43.18
N LYS A 498 -23.83 60.44 -42.79
CA LYS A 498 -23.43 61.67 -42.10
C LYS A 498 -23.64 61.48 -40.61
N ASN A 499 -22.60 61.71 -39.83
CA ASN A 499 -22.71 61.68 -38.38
C ASN A 499 -23.48 62.90 -37.84
N LYS A 500 -23.74 62.94 -36.53
CA LYS A 500 -24.49 64.02 -35.86
C LYS A 500 -23.83 65.41 -35.99
N GLU A 501 -22.55 65.46 -36.34
CA GLU A 501 -21.76 66.69 -36.53
C GLU A 501 -21.64 67.09 -38.02
N GLY A 502 -22.34 66.40 -38.92
CA GLY A 502 -22.34 66.66 -40.36
C GLY A 502 -21.13 66.11 -41.12
N ARG A 503 -20.21 65.41 -40.45
CA ARG A 503 -19.05 64.76 -41.07
C ARG A 503 -19.46 63.43 -41.71
N ILE A 504 -18.80 63.08 -42.81
CA ILE A 504 -19.00 61.81 -43.50
C ILE A 504 -18.32 60.69 -42.69
N GLU A 505 -19.11 59.69 -42.31
CA GLU A 505 -18.67 58.44 -41.70
C GLU A 505 -18.74 57.33 -42.75
N TYR A 506 -17.64 56.61 -42.93
CA TYR A 506 -17.55 55.48 -43.85
C TYR A 506 -17.50 54.19 -43.04
N LYS A 507 -18.39 53.25 -43.36
CA LYS A 507 -18.35 51.89 -42.86
C LYS A 507 -17.61 51.03 -43.89
N TYR A 508 -16.47 50.51 -43.50
CA TYR A 508 -15.67 49.63 -44.32
C TYR A 508 -15.82 48.18 -43.89
N LYS A 509 -15.82 47.26 -44.86
CA LYS A 509 -15.58 45.85 -44.67
C LYS A 509 -14.12 45.58 -44.98
N VAL A 510 -13.43 44.93 -44.05
CA VAL A 510 -12.02 44.59 -44.15
C VAL A 510 -11.92 43.12 -44.53
N LEU A 511 -11.23 42.82 -45.64
CA LEU A 511 -11.11 41.50 -46.24
C LEU A 511 -9.62 41.16 -46.53
N PRO A 512 -9.28 39.89 -46.77
CA PRO A 512 -7.98 39.52 -47.31
C PRO A 512 -7.83 40.11 -48.73
N LYS A 513 -6.71 40.78 -49.02
CA LYS A 513 -6.37 41.27 -50.38
C LYS A 513 -5.96 40.13 -51.30
N ASP A 514 -5.19 39.18 -50.78
CA ASP A 514 -4.62 38.05 -51.52
C ASP A 514 -4.18 36.90 -50.58
N GLU A 515 -3.48 35.90 -51.12
CA GLU A 515 -2.99 34.74 -50.35
C GLU A 515 -1.91 35.05 -49.31
N THR A 516 -1.29 36.24 -49.39
CA THR A 516 -0.30 36.74 -48.42
C THR A 516 -0.97 37.41 -47.23
N SER A 517 -2.28 37.70 -47.32
CA SER A 517 -3.03 38.33 -46.24
C SER A 517 -3.27 37.37 -45.09
N TYR A 518 -3.04 37.84 -43.86
CA TYR A 518 -3.34 37.06 -42.67
C TYR A 518 -3.71 37.96 -41.50
N LEU A 519 -4.52 37.41 -40.61
CA LEU A 519 -4.84 37.99 -39.31
C LEU A 519 -4.08 37.24 -38.21
N ASN A 520 -3.39 37.98 -37.35
CA ASN A 520 -2.73 37.48 -36.16
C ASN A 520 -3.27 38.21 -34.93
N ARG A 521 -3.70 37.44 -33.92
CA ARG A 521 -4.19 37.97 -32.65
C ARG A 521 -3.29 37.48 -31.53
N GLU A 522 -2.66 38.43 -30.83
CA GLU A 522 -1.79 38.21 -29.69
C GLU A 522 -2.42 38.77 -28.42
N VAL A 523 -2.29 38.05 -27.32
CA VAL A 523 -2.77 38.46 -26.00
C VAL A 523 -1.60 38.48 -25.02
N SER A 524 -1.45 39.61 -24.32
CA SER A 524 -0.39 39.89 -23.35
C SER A 524 -0.94 40.47 -22.05
N LEU A 525 -0.24 40.23 -20.93
CA LEU A 525 -0.48 40.89 -19.65
C LEU A 525 0.19 42.27 -19.56
N GLU A 526 1.12 42.54 -20.47
CA GLU A 526 1.85 43.80 -20.58
C GLU A 526 1.41 44.55 -21.85
N ALA A 527 1.39 45.87 -21.77
CA ALA A 527 1.03 46.71 -22.91
C ALA A 527 2.02 46.51 -24.07
N PHE A 528 1.49 46.39 -25.29
CA PHE A 528 2.31 46.34 -26.49
C PHE A 528 2.98 47.70 -26.72
N ASN A 529 4.30 47.69 -26.88
CA ASN A 529 5.06 48.91 -27.19
C ASN A 529 5.32 48.98 -28.70
N LEU A 530 4.58 49.88 -29.38
CA LEU A 530 4.73 50.10 -30.83
C LEU A 530 5.95 50.95 -31.20
N GLN A 531 6.65 51.56 -30.23
CA GLN A 531 7.81 52.42 -30.50
C GLN A 531 9.15 51.67 -30.64
N LYS A 532 9.13 50.33 -30.59
CA LYS A 532 10.28 49.49 -30.91
C LYS A 532 9.95 48.60 -32.10
N ASN A 533 10.06 49.17 -33.30
CA ASN A 533 10.54 48.54 -34.53
C ASN A 533 10.58 49.58 -35.64
#